data_AF-A0A1B1RX60-F1
#
_entry.id   AF-A0A1B1RX60-F1
#
_cell.length_a   1.000
_cell.length_b   1.000
_cell.length_c   1.000
_cell.angle_alpha   90.00
_cell.angle_beta   90.00
_cell.angle_gamma   90.00
#
_symmetry.space_group_name_H-M   'P 1'
#
loop_
_entity.id
_entity.type
_entity.pdbx_description
1 polymer ?
#
loop_
_entity_poly.entity_id
_entity_poly.type
_entity_poly.pdbx_seq_one_letter_code
_entity_poly.pdbx_strand_id
1 'polypeptide(L)' 'MERFDMSFQNKRVRIWFALVLPSVLLAVLLYIFLPNEFQFIPTLVLIVGLAIYYAWVVLDKRKQRSNK' A
#
# COMPACT_ATOMS: atom_id res chain seq x y z
N MET A 1 -6.68 18.13 17.79
CA MET A 1 -6.99 16.90 17.02
C MET A 1 -6.96 17.28 15.55
N GLU A 2 -5.83 17.09 14.88
CA GLU A 2 -5.75 17.29 13.44
C GLU A 2 -6.78 16.36 12.80
N ARG A 3 -7.78 16.94 12.12
CA ARG A 3 -8.85 16.19 11.48
C ARG A 3 -8.16 15.33 10.41
N PHE A 4 -8.03 14.03 10.68
CA PHE A 4 -7.63 13.06 9.67
C PHE A 4 -8.72 13.07 8.61
N ASP A 5 -8.58 13.98 7.65
CA ASP A 5 -9.49 14.12 6.54
C ASP A 5 -9.23 12.92 5.63
N MET A 6 -9.92 11.80 5.91
CA MET A 6 -10.08 10.67 5.00
C MET A 6 -10.93 11.04 3.77
N SER A 7 -10.97 12.32 3.41
CA SER A 7 -11.50 12.74 2.13
C SER A 7 -10.60 12.18 1.03
N PHE A 8 -11.20 11.44 0.10
CA PHE A 8 -10.56 11.00 -1.14
C PHE A 8 -10.03 12.17 -1.99
N GLN A 9 -10.30 13.43 -1.61
CA GLN A 9 -9.65 14.61 -2.19
C GLN A 9 -8.15 14.67 -1.91
N ASN A 10 -7.65 14.02 -0.86
CA ASN A 10 -6.22 13.96 -0.63
C ASN A 10 -5.57 12.91 -1.55
N LYS A 11 -4.76 13.38 -2.50
CA LYS A 11 -4.06 12.54 -3.49
C LYS A 11 -3.26 11.39 -2.84
N ARG A 12 -2.72 11.62 -1.63
CA ARG A 12 -2.02 10.59 -0.85
C ARG A 12 -2.95 9.45 -0.43
N VAL A 13 -4.13 9.77 0.09
CA VAL A 13 -5.15 8.78 0.52
C VAL A 13 -5.68 8.00 -0.68
N ARG A 14 -5.90 8.68 -1.81
CA ARG A 14 -6.36 8.03 -3.05
C ARG A 14 -5.36 7.02 -3.58
N ILE A 15 -4.07 7.33 -3.58
CA ILE A 15 -3.01 6.42 -4.03
C ILE A 15 -2.76 5.31 -3.02
N TRP A 16 -2.88 5.61 -1.72
CA TRP A 16 -2.86 4.59 -0.67
C TRP A 16 -3.93 3.54 -0.90
N PHE A 17 -5.19 3.97 -1.07
CA PHE A 17 -6.30 3.08 -1.34
C PHE A 17 -6.12 2.32 -2.65
N ALA A 18 -5.65 2.97 -3.72
CA ALA A 18 -5.45 2.33 -5.00
C ALA A 18 -4.32 1.27 -5.00
N LEU A 19 -3.36 1.32 -4.06
CA LEU A 19 -2.27 0.35 -3.96
C LEU A 19 -2.49 -0.69 -2.86
N VAL A 20 -2.93 -0.25 -1.69
CA VAL A 20 -3.09 -1.10 -0.51
C VAL A 20 -4.34 -1.96 -0.61
N LEU A 21 -5.47 -1.40 -1.04
CA LEU A 21 -6.73 -2.15 -1.16
C LEU A 21 -6.60 -3.36 -2.10
N PRO A 22 -6.08 -3.23 -3.34
CA PRO A 22 -5.89 -4.41 -4.20
C PRO A 22 -4.81 -5.36 -3.68
N SER A 23 -3.73 -4.87 -3.05
CA SER A 23 -2.70 -5.75 -2.47
C SER A 23 -3.26 -6.60 -1.32
N VAL A 24 -4.10 -6.01 -0.46
CA VAL A 24 -4.76 -6.72 0.65
C VAL A 24 -5.75 -7.74 0.11
N LEU A 25 -6.58 -7.38 -0.88
CA LEU A 25 -7.50 -8.32 -1.52
C LEU A 25 -6.75 -9.50 -2.15
N LEU A 26 -5.64 -9.24 -2.85
CA LEU A 26 -4.82 -10.27 -3.47
C LEU A 26 -4.18 -11.19 -2.41
N ALA A 27 -3.68 -10.63 -1.30
CA ALA A 27 -3.10 -11.40 -0.21
C ALA A 27 -4.14 -12.30 0.48
N VAL A 28 -5.37 -11.80 0.68
CA VAL A 28 -6.49 -12.59 1.23
C VAL A 28 -6.85 -13.74 0.29
N LEU A 29 -6.95 -13.49 -1.02
CA LEU A 29 -7.16 -14.56 -2.00
C LEU A 29 -6.05 -15.60 -1.92
N LEU A 30 -4.79 -15.17 -1.98
CA LEU A 30 -3.64 -16.07 -1.89
C LEU A 30 -3.68 -16.92 -0.61
N TYR A 31 -4.05 -16.32 0.53
CA TYR A 31 -4.14 -17.05 1.79
C TYR A 31 -5.21 -18.15 1.79
N ILE A 32 -6.34 -17.94 1.09
CA ILE A 32 -7.43 -18.92 0.99
C ILE A 32 -7.10 -20.04 0.00
N PHE A 33 -6.45 -19.69 -1.12
CA PHE A 33 -6.21 -20.62 -2.23
C PHE A 33 -4.87 -21.37 -2.14
N LEU A 34 -3.86 -20.86 -1.41
CA LEU A 34 -2.57 -21.54 -1.30
C LEU A 34 -2.57 -22.63 -0.20
N PRO A 35 -1.93 -23.78 -0.48
CA PRO A 35 -1.59 -24.77 0.53
C PRO A 35 -0.71 -24.16 1.64
N ASN A 36 -0.79 -24.75 2.84
CA ASN A 36 -0.15 -24.24 4.05
C ASN A 36 1.39 -24.05 3.89
N GLU A 37 2.02 -24.95 3.14
CA GLU A 37 3.45 -24.91 2.81
C GLU A 37 3.87 -23.72 1.94
N PHE A 38 2.92 -23.02 1.32
CA PHE A 38 3.15 -21.78 0.57
C PHE A 38 2.63 -20.52 1.26
N GLN A 39 2.18 -20.58 2.52
CA GLN A 39 1.67 -19.41 3.24
C GLN A 39 2.68 -18.25 3.39
N PHE A 40 3.97 -18.50 3.18
CA PHE A 40 4.98 -17.43 3.11
C PHE A 40 4.78 -16.50 1.90
N ILE A 41 4.12 -16.95 0.83
CA ILE A 41 3.88 -16.16 -0.39
C ILE A 41 2.96 -14.96 -0.13
N PRO A 42 1.77 -15.10 0.48
CA PRO A 42 0.94 -13.95 0.82
C PRO A 42 1.64 -12.97 1.78
N THR A 43 2.48 -13.46 2.71
CA THR A 43 3.31 -12.59 3.56
C THR A 43 4.31 -11.78 2.74
N LEU A 44 5.02 -12.42 1.79
CA LEU A 44 5.94 -11.73 0.89
C LEU A 44 5.23 -10.68 0.02
N VAL A 45 4.04 -11.00 -0.49
CA VAL A 45 3.22 -10.06 -1.27
C VAL A 45 2.88 -8.82 -0.45
N LEU A 46 2.49 -8.98 0.82
CA LEU A 46 2.23 -7.85 1.72
C LEU A 46 3.49 -7.02 1.99
N ILE A 47 4.64 -7.67 2.24
CA ILE A 47 5.92 -6.99 2.45
C ILE A 47 6.32 -6.17 1.21
N VAL A 48 6.21 -6.76 0.02
CA VAL A 48 6.51 -6.09 -1.24
C VAL A 48 5.54 -4.93 -1.49
N GLY A 49 4.24 -5.14 -1.25
CA GLY A 49 3.22 -4.08 -1.36
C GLY A 49 3.51 -2.89 -0.44
N LEU A 50 3.91 -3.15 0.81
CA LEU A 50 4.32 -2.12 1.76
C LEU A 50 5.61 -1.42 1.33
N ALA A 51 6.60 -2.15 0.83
CA ALA A 51 7.86 -1.58 0.34
C ALA A 51 7.63 -0.66 -0.85
N ILE A 52 6.78 -1.07 -1.81
CA ILE A 52 6.39 -0.23 -2.96
C ILE A 52 5.67 1.03 -2.48
N TYR A 53 4.72 0.89 -1.54
CA TYR A 53 4.02 2.05 -0.98
C TYR A 53 4.99 3.02 -0.28
N TYR A 54 5.91 2.50 0.54
CA TYR A 54 6.89 3.33 1.23
C TYR A 54 7.86 4.03 0.26
N ALA A 55 8.32 3.31 -0.77
CA ALA A 55 9.13 3.88 -1.83
C ALA A 55 8.38 5.02 -2.54
N TRP A 56 7.11 4.82 -2.86
CA TRP A 56 6.27 5.86 -3.46
C TRP A 56 6.12 7.08 -2.54
N VAL A 57 5.91 6.89 -1.24
CA VAL A 57 5.84 7.98 -0.25
C VAL A 57 7.15 8.77 -0.18
N VAL A 58 8.29 8.09 -0.21
CA VAL A 58 9.61 8.75 -0.20
C VAL A 58 9.82 9.55 -1.48
N LEU A 59 9.45 9.00 -2.64
CA LEU A 59 9.52 9.70 -3.92
C LEU A 59 8.60 10.91 -3.97
N ASP A 60 7.36 10.78 -3.48
CA ASP A 60 6.40 11.89 -3.39
C ASP A 60 6.91 13.02 -2.48
N LYS A 61 7.49 12.67 -1.31
CA LYS A 61 8.14 13.66 -0.43
C LYS A 61 9.33 14.36 -1.11
N ARG A 62 10.14 13.63 -1.87
CA ARG A 62 11.26 14.21 -2.65
C ARG A 62 10.76 15.14 -3.75
N LYS A 63 9.68 14.76 -4.44
CA LYS A 63 9.07 15.57 -5.50
C LYS A 63 8.48 16.88 -4.97
N GLN A 64 7.89 16.85 -3.78
CA GLN A 64 7.39 18.07 -3.11
C GLN A 64 8.51 18.99 -2.62
N ARG A 65 9.68 18.45 -2.22
CA ARG A 65 10.86 19.27 -1.86
C ARG A 65 11.58 19.88 -3.06
N SER A 66 11.53 19.24 -4.22
CA SER A 66 12.16 19.76 -5.45
C SER A 66 11.31 20.82 -6.16
N ASN A 67 10.02 20.93 -5.82
CA ASN A 67 9.08 21.86 -6.43
C ASN A 67 8.73 23.04 -5.50
N LYS A 68 9.57 23.28 -4.49
CA LYS A 68 9.50 24.40 -3.54
C LYS A 68 10.80 25.16 -3.61
#